data_AF-A0A2V8J1D1-F1
#
_entry.id   AF-A0A2V8J1D1-F1
#
_cell.length_a   1.000
_cell.length_b   1.000
_cell.length_c   1.000
_cell.angle_alpha   90.00
_cell.angle_beta   90.00
_cell.angle_gamma   90.00
#
_symmetry.space_group_name_H-M   'P 1'
#
loop_
_entity.id
_entity.type
_entity.pdbx_description
1 polymer ?
#
loop_
_entity_poly.entity_id
_entity_poly.type
_entity_poly.pdbx_seq_one_letter_code
_entity_poly.pdbx_strand_id
1 'polypeptide(L)'
;GVQIAAAAASTAALAACSGYVAFDPQPRIYGHRASAARLWLLCENYRALLAEVHDELLDLAALKERRAELLRDASAVLEHTSPDDRYSYEIARKALKGLGGAGYSDADLDRYLPSSLRKQTSAA
;
A
#
# COMPACT_ATOMS: atom_id res chain seq x y z
N GLY A 1 -51.09 14.05 14.37
CA GLY A 1 -50.32 12.82 14.63
C GLY A 1 -49.43 12.47 13.46
N VAL A 2 -49.99 11.90 12.40
CA VAL A 2 -49.24 11.34 11.25
C VAL A 2 -48.35 12.36 10.55
N GLN A 3 -48.80 13.61 10.35
CA GLN A 3 -48.01 14.66 9.70
C GLN A 3 -46.75 15.07 10.51
N ILE A 4 -46.87 15.13 11.85
CA ILE A 4 -45.75 15.46 12.73
C ILE A 4 -44.75 14.30 12.76
N ALA A 5 -45.24 13.05 12.80
CA ALA A 5 -44.40 11.86 12.72
C ALA A 5 -43.66 11.75 11.37
N ALA A 6 -44.34 12.06 10.25
CA ALA A 6 -43.75 12.07 8.92
C ALA A 6 -42.67 13.15 8.77
N ALA A 7 -42.92 14.35 9.31
CA ALA A 7 -41.93 15.43 9.33
C ALA A 7 -40.69 15.02 10.15
N ALA A 8 -40.89 14.49 11.36
CA ALA A 8 -39.79 14.04 12.21
C ALA A 8 -38.96 12.91 11.56
N ALA A 9 -39.62 11.94 10.94
CA ALA A 9 -38.96 10.85 10.22
C ALA A 9 -38.15 11.37 9.01
N SER A 10 -38.72 12.31 8.25
CA SER A 10 -38.04 12.91 7.09
C SER A 10 -36.82 13.74 7.51
N THR A 11 -36.93 14.51 8.60
CA THR A 11 -35.80 15.28 9.14
C THR A 11 -34.69 14.37 9.67
N ALA A 12 -35.04 13.28 10.37
CA ALA A 12 -34.06 12.30 10.84
C ALA A 12 -33.35 11.59 9.68
N ALA A 13 -34.10 11.20 8.64
CA ALA A 13 -33.54 10.59 7.44
C ALA A 13 -32.59 11.56 6.72
N LEU A 14 -32.98 12.83 6.57
CA LEU A 14 -32.12 13.85 5.96
C LEU A 14 -30.84 14.07 6.76
N ALA A 15 -30.95 14.18 8.09
CA ALA A 15 -29.79 14.33 8.96
C ALA A 15 -28.83 13.14 8.82
N ALA A 16 -29.34 11.91 8.82
CA ALA A 16 -28.55 10.71 8.61
C ALA A 16 -27.87 10.70 7.22
N CYS A 17 -28.60 11.02 6.16
CA CYS A 17 -28.05 11.11 4.80
C CYS A 17 -26.97 12.20 4.70
N SER A 18 -27.19 13.37 5.30
CA SER A 18 -26.20 14.45 5.31
C SER A 18 -24.93 14.06 6.07
N GLY A 19 -25.06 13.33 7.20
CA GLY A 19 -23.94 12.82 7.95
C GLY A 19 -23.15 11.77 7.17
N TYR A 20 -23.83 10.87 6.46
CA TYR A 20 -23.20 9.86 5.61
C TYR A 20 -22.42 10.49 4.46
N VAL A 21 -23.02 11.47 3.76
CA VAL A 21 -22.36 12.20 2.67
C VAL A 21 -21.17 13.02 3.19
N ALA A 22 -21.28 13.63 4.38
CA ALA A 22 -20.18 14.39 4.97
C ALA A 22 -18.97 13.50 5.35
N PHE A 23 -19.19 12.20 5.61
CA PHE A 23 -18.14 11.25 5.95
C PHE A 23 -17.44 10.64 4.73
N ASP A 24 -17.84 11.03 3.50
CA ASP A 24 -17.53 10.37 2.22
C ASP A 24 -16.26 9.51 2.21
N PRO A 25 -16.38 8.19 2.42
CA PRO A 25 -15.22 7.30 2.51
C PRO A 25 -14.64 6.97 1.13
N GLN A 26 -15.35 7.26 0.03
CA GLN A 26 -14.95 6.87 -1.32
C GLN A 26 -13.61 7.47 -1.75
N PRO A 27 -13.34 8.78 -1.59
CA PRO A 27 -12.05 9.37 -1.95
C PRO A 27 -10.89 8.75 -1.16
N ARG A 28 -11.10 8.43 0.11
CA ARG A 28 -10.09 7.79 0.97
C ARG A 28 -9.78 6.37 0.51
N ILE A 29 -10.82 5.55 0.29
CA ILE A 29 -10.67 4.17 -0.20
C ILE A 29 -9.97 4.17 -1.56
N TYR A 30 -10.39 5.06 -2.46
CA TYR A 30 -9.76 5.20 -3.77
C TYR A 30 -8.29 5.61 -3.66
N GLY A 31 -7.97 6.57 -2.79
CA GLY A 31 -6.60 7.02 -2.57
C GLY A 31 -5.70 5.91 -2.03
N HIS A 32 -6.16 5.13 -1.04
CA HIS A 32 -5.40 3.97 -0.54
C HIS A 32 -5.21 2.89 -1.63
N ARG A 33 -6.25 2.58 -2.41
CA ARG A 33 -6.15 1.62 -3.52
C ARG A 33 -5.16 2.09 -4.59
N ALA A 34 -5.21 3.36 -4.95
CA ALA A 34 -4.30 3.96 -5.92
C ALA A 34 -2.85 3.95 -5.41
N SER A 35 -2.62 4.34 -4.16
CA SER A 35 -1.29 4.29 -3.54
C SER A 35 -0.76 2.86 -3.48
N ALA A 36 -1.57 1.88 -3.07
CA ALA A 36 -1.17 0.48 -3.03
C ALA A 36 -0.77 -0.06 -4.40
N ALA A 37 -1.53 0.26 -5.45
CA ALA A 37 -1.20 -0.13 -6.82
C ALA A 37 0.14 0.48 -7.29
N ARG A 38 0.40 1.75 -6.96
CA ARG A 38 1.67 2.41 -7.30
C ARG A 38 2.86 1.83 -6.52
N LEU A 39 2.69 1.55 -5.23
CA LEU A 39 3.72 0.89 -4.41
C LEU A 39 4.05 -0.51 -4.92
N TRP A 40 3.02 -1.28 -5.33
CA TRP A 40 3.24 -2.60 -5.92
C TRP A 40 4.11 -2.53 -7.19
N LEU A 41 3.80 -1.61 -8.10
CA LEU A 41 4.59 -1.42 -9.33
C LEU A 41 6.03 -0.97 -9.00
N LEU A 42 6.20 -0.06 -8.04
CA LEU A 42 7.52 0.38 -7.58
C LEU A 42 8.35 -0.81 -7.06
N CYS A 43 7.76 -1.69 -6.26
CA CYS A 43 8.42 -2.89 -5.76
C CYS A 43 8.82 -3.83 -6.91
N GLU A 44 7.96 -4.02 -7.91
CA GLU A 44 8.27 -4.87 -9.06
C GLU A 44 9.40 -4.29 -9.91
N ASN A 45 9.38 -2.98 -10.18
CA ASN A 45 10.46 -2.31 -10.90
C ASN A 45 11.79 -2.40 -10.15
N TYR A 46 11.76 -2.27 -8.82
CA TYR A 46 12.96 -2.45 -7.99
C TYR A 46 13.50 -3.89 -8.07
N ARG A 47 12.62 -4.89 -8.01
CA ARG A 47 13.01 -6.30 -8.16
C ARG A 47 13.59 -6.60 -9.54
N ALA A 48 13.00 -6.04 -10.60
CA ALA A 48 13.52 -6.14 -11.96
C ALA A 48 14.91 -5.50 -12.06
N LEU A 49 15.10 -4.30 -11.50
CA LEU A 49 16.41 -3.63 -11.46
C LEU A 49 17.47 -4.48 -10.74
N LEU A 50 17.11 -5.11 -9.61
CA LEU A 50 18.04 -6.00 -8.91
C LEU A 50 18.41 -7.23 -9.75
N ALA A 51 17.46 -7.79 -10.52
CA ALA A 51 17.75 -8.91 -11.41
C ALA A 51 18.67 -8.49 -12.56
N GLU A 52 18.43 -7.34 -13.19
CA GLU A 52 19.30 -6.80 -14.26
C GLU A 52 20.73 -6.52 -13.76
N VAL A 53 20.88 -6.04 -12.52
CA VAL A 53 22.18 -5.84 -11.87
C VAL A 53 22.88 -7.18 -11.60
N HIS A 54 22.14 -8.18 -11.13
CA HIS A 54 22.68 -9.51 -10.87
C HIS A 54 23.17 -10.20 -12.15
N ASP A 55 22.44 -10.01 -13.25
CA ASP A 55 22.77 -10.56 -14.57
C ASP A 55 23.82 -9.72 -15.33
N GLU A 56 24.42 -8.71 -14.68
CA GLU A 56 25.43 -7.79 -15.23
C GLU A 56 24.98 -7.08 -16.52
N LEU A 57 23.67 -6.85 -16.69
CA LEU A 57 23.08 -6.25 -17.90
C LEU A 57 23.16 -4.72 -17.93
N LEU A 58 23.57 -4.09 -16.83
CA LEU A 58 23.58 -2.64 -16.65
C LEU A 58 24.97 -2.14 -16.29
N ASP A 59 25.35 -1.01 -16.89
CA ASP A 59 26.50 -0.25 -16.42
C ASP A 59 26.17 0.55 -15.14
N LEU A 60 27.21 1.01 -14.46
CA LEU A 60 27.08 1.74 -13.19
C LEU A 60 26.34 3.08 -13.34
N ALA A 61 26.41 3.72 -14.50
CA ALA A 61 25.76 5.01 -14.73
C ALA A 61 24.24 4.84 -14.87
N ALA A 62 23.81 3.88 -15.70
CA ALA A 62 22.42 3.50 -15.89
C ALA A 62 21.77 3.02 -14.59
N LEU A 63 22.50 2.23 -13.78
CA LEU A 63 22.04 1.79 -12.46
C LEU A 63 21.75 2.98 -11.53
N LYS A 64 22.67 3.96 -11.46
CA LYS A 64 22.51 5.14 -10.60
C LYS A 64 21.30 5.97 -11.00
N GLU A 65 21.09 6.16 -12.31
CA GLU A 65 19.95 6.93 -12.81
C GLU A 65 18.62 6.22 -12.51
N ARG A 66 18.49 4.93 -12.88
CA ARG A 66 17.27 4.14 -12.60
C ARG A 66 16.95 4.08 -11.11
N ARG A 67 17.98 3.95 -10.26
CA ARG A 67 17.79 4.00 -8.80
C ARG A 67 17.29 5.38 -8.35
N ALA A 68 17.84 6.46 -8.88
CA ALA A 68 17.41 7.82 -8.52
C ALA A 68 15.96 8.07 -8.96
N GLU A 69 15.57 7.58 -10.14
CA GLU A 69 14.20 7.62 -10.64
C GLU A 69 13.24 6.88 -9.71
N LEU A 70 13.55 5.63 -9.33
CA LEU A 70 12.74 4.86 -8.37
C LEU A 70 12.59 5.58 -7.02
N LEU A 71 13.63 6.26 -6.53
CA LEU A 71 13.54 7.04 -5.29
C LEU A 71 12.63 8.27 -5.43
N ARG A 72 12.66 8.95 -6.58
CA ARG A 72 11.74 10.05 -6.88
C ARG A 72 10.30 9.56 -6.94
N ASP A 73 10.06 8.44 -7.61
CA ASP A 73 8.73 7.82 -7.69
C ASP A 73 8.22 7.39 -6.32
N ALA A 74 9.08 6.82 -5.49
CA ALA A 74 8.75 6.47 -4.11
C ALA A 74 8.32 7.70 -3.30
N SER A 75 9.07 8.80 -3.39
CA SER A 75 8.71 10.07 -2.74
C SER A 75 7.35 10.57 -3.19
N ALA A 76 7.12 10.60 -4.51
CA ALA A 76 5.86 11.07 -5.09
C ALA A 76 4.65 10.22 -4.67
N VAL A 77 4.82 8.90 -4.52
CA VAL A 77 3.74 8.05 -3.99
C VAL A 77 3.43 8.39 -2.54
N LEU A 78 4.45 8.58 -1.71
CA LEU A 78 4.28 8.90 -0.29
C LEU A 78 3.65 10.29 -0.08
N GLU A 79 4.07 11.30 -0.85
CA GLU A 79 3.52 12.66 -0.79
C GLU A 79 2.04 12.74 -1.17
N HIS A 80 1.59 11.88 -2.09
CA HIS A 80 0.21 11.88 -2.60
C HIS A 80 -0.68 10.83 -1.93
N THR A 81 -0.17 10.10 -0.95
CA THR A 81 -0.96 9.08 -0.25
C THR A 81 -1.99 9.75 0.66
N SER A 82 -3.20 9.17 0.70
CA SER A 82 -4.25 9.65 1.60
C SER A 82 -3.76 9.64 3.04
N PRO A 83 -3.96 10.73 3.80
CA PRO A 83 -3.58 10.78 5.20
C PRO A 83 -4.35 9.69 5.96
N ASP A 84 -3.61 8.90 6.73
CA ASP A 84 -4.18 7.84 7.53
C ASP A 84 -4.32 8.29 8.99
N ASP A 85 -5.33 7.77 9.68
CA ASP A 85 -5.43 7.96 11.11
C ASP A 85 -4.57 6.93 11.86
N ARG A 86 -4.13 7.27 13.06
CA ARG A 86 -3.28 6.40 13.87
C ARG A 86 -3.92 5.03 14.14
N TYR A 87 -5.25 4.97 14.17
CA TYR A 87 -5.99 3.74 14.44
C TYR A 87 -5.89 2.75 13.27
N SER A 88 -6.10 3.23 12.05
CA SER A 88 -6.02 2.47 10.80
C SER A 88 -4.59 1.98 10.55
N TYR A 89 -3.58 2.81 10.85
CA TYR A 89 -2.19 2.40 10.85
C TYR A 89 -1.93 1.20 11.79
N GLU A 90 -2.43 1.24 13.03
CA GLU A 90 -2.21 0.13 13.97
C GLU A 90 -2.93 -1.16 13.56
N ILE A 91 -4.10 -1.07 12.93
CA ILE A 91 -4.78 -2.22 12.33
C ILE A 91 -3.92 -2.82 11.21
N ALA A 92 -3.48 -2.00 10.26
CA ALA A 92 -2.65 -2.44 9.14
C ALA A 92 -1.33 -3.04 9.64
N ARG A 93 -0.66 -2.37 10.59
CA ARG A 93 0.56 -2.86 11.22
C ARG A 93 0.36 -4.21 11.90
N LYS A 94 -0.74 -4.39 12.64
CA LYS A 94 -1.06 -5.67 13.29
C LYS A 94 -1.30 -6.78 12.26
N ALA A 95 -2.00 -6.47 11.17
CA ALA A 95 -2.22 -7.41 10.07
C ALA A 95 -0.90 -7.78 9.35
N LEU A 96 0.03 -6.83 9.23
CA LEU A 96 1.32 -7.01 8.55
C LEU A 96 2.38 -7.76 9.38
N LYS A 97 2.15 -8.02 10.68
CA LYS A 97 3.13 -8.70 11.56
C LYS A 97 3.32 -10.20 11.30
N GLY A 98 2.60 -10.79 10.33
CA GLY A 98 2.67 -12.22 10.03
C GLY A 98 2.05 -13.13 11.10
N LEU A 99 2.07 -14.45 10.86
CA LEU A 99 1.60 -15.46 11.81
C LEU A 99 2.46 -15.43 13.09
N GLY A 100 1.86 -15.08 14.22
CA GLY A 100 2.53 -15.11 15.53
C GLY A 100 3.18 -13.80 15.99
N GLY A 101 3.11 -12.71 15.22
CA GLY A 101 3.51 -11.38 15.69
C GLY A 101 5.02 -11.10 15.69
N ALA A 102 5.84 -12.06 15.26
CA ALA A 102 7.30 -11.98 15.22
C ALA A 102 7.87 -11.37 13.92
N GLY A 103 7.02 -10.99 12.97
CA GLY A 103 7.44 -10.58 11.63
C GLY A 103 7.55 -11.77 10.67
N TYR A 104 8.08 -11.51 9.47
CA TYR A 104 8.32 -12.54 8.45
C TYR A 104 9.64 -13.25 8.74
N SER A 105 9.67 -14.59 8.63
CA SER A 105 10.92 -15.33 8.72
C SER A 105 11.82 -15.04 7.51
N ASP A 106 13.12 -15.30 7.64
CA ASP A 106 14.07 -15.16 6.54
C ASP A 106 13.64 -15.98 5.30
N ALA A 107 13.04 -17.15 5.51
CA ALA A 107 12.51 -18.00 4.44
C ALA A 107 11.26 -17.40 3.77
N ASP A 108 10.39 -16.73 4.53
CA ASP A 108 9.22 -16.03 3.98
C ASP A 108 9.66 -14.84 3.14
N LEU A 109 10.64 -14.06 3.62
CA LEU A 109 11.22 -12.93 2.90
C LEU A 109 11.90 -13.38 1.60
N ASP A 110 12.64 -14.48 1.63
CA ASP A 110 13.32 -15.04 0.45
C ASP A 110 12.34 -15.41 -0.67
N ARG A 111 11.14 -15.90 -0.33
CA ARG A 111 10.09 -16.20 -1.32
C ARG A 111 9.63 -14.96 -2.10
N TYR A 112 9.72 -13.77 -1.50
CA TYR A 112 9.43 -12.51 -2.17
C TYR A 112 10.57 -12.00 -3.06
N LEU A 113 11.69 -12.70 -3.18
CA LEU A 113 12.72 -12.33 -4.16
C LEU A 113 12.45 -13.00 -5.53
N PRO A 114 12.85 -12.36 -6.65
CA PRO A 114 12.96 -13.03 -7.96
C PRO A 114 13.76 -14.31 -7.86
N SER A 115 13.47 -15.31 -8.70
CA SER A 115 14.12 -16.63 -8.63
C SER A 115 15.65 -16.57 -8.71
N SER A 116 16.22 -15.59 -9.41
CA SER A 116 17.66 -15.35 -9.50
C SER A 116 18.30 -14.85 -8.21
N LEU A 117 17.52 -14.23 -7.31
CA LEU A 117 17.99 -13.61 -6.07
C LEU A 117 17.67 -14.42 -4.81
N ARG A 118 16.93 -15.52 -4.95
CA ARG A 118 16.63 -16.40 -3.82
C ARG A 118 17.90 -17.08 -3.35
N LYS A 119 18.08 -17.17 -2.03
CA LYS A 119 19.16 -17.97 -1.43
C LYS A 119 19.02 -19.39 -1.99
N GLN A 120 20.00 -19.84 -2.78
CA GLN A 120 20.03 -21.23 -3.19
C GLN A 120 20.02 -22.06 -1.91
N THR A 121 19.09 -23.01 -1.79
CA THR A 121 19.15 -24.04 -0.75
C THR A 121 20.54 -24.67 -0.90
N SER A 122 21.47 -24.23 -0.07
CA SER A 122 22.68 -24.97 0.21
C SER A 122 22.17 -26.18 0.95
N ALA A 123 21.93 -27.26 0.20
CA ALA A 123 21.79 -28.59 0.76
C ALA A 123 23.08 -28.85 1.54
N ALA A 124 22.98 -28.81 2.86
CA ALA A 124 23.91 -29.45 3.78
C ALA A 124 23.31 -30.80 4.16
#